data_AF-A0A434R368-F1
#
_entry.id   AF-A0A434R368-F1
#
_cell.length_a   1.000
_cell.length_b   1.000
_cell.length_c   1.000
_cell.angle_alpha   90.00
_cell.angle_beta   90.00
_cell.angle_gamma   90.00
#
_symmetry.space_group_name_H-M   'P 1'
#
loop_
_entity.id
_entity.type
_entity.pdbx_description
1 polymer ?
#
loop_
_entity_poly.entity_id
_entity_poly.type
_entity_poly.pdbx_seq_one_letter_code
_entity_poly.pdbx_strand_id
1 'polypeptide(L)'
;IYMDLVRHGHVDENYMAEQVRRADTTDGDIDTLSHRIAQIRTWTFVSNRPGWLADQLHWQEKTREIEDRLSDALHERLTKRFVDRRTSVLMRRLRENTMPEAEISPTGTVLVEGHHVGELQGFRFTADQSAGGEDAKAVRTAAQKALAAEFEARAERFAACANGDLALGSDGVLRWIGAPIGTLVAGDEALKPRLVLLADEQLTGPARDKVAARAERFVNFQIESLLKPLVDLKNAEQLTGIARGIAFQLVEHFG
;
A
#
# COMPACT_ATOMS: atom_id res chain seq x y z
N ILE A 1 19.14 -41.28 -28.55
CA ILE A 1 19.47 -40.12 -29.43
C ILE A 1 20.83 -40.28 -30.11
N TYR A 2 21.99 -40.07 -29.45
CA TYR A 2 23.30 -40.11 -30.14
C TYR A 2 23.60 -41.44 -30.85
N MET A 3 23.37 -42.58 -30.17
CA MET A 3 23.58 -43.90 -30.77
C MET A 3 22.64 -44.19 -31.95
N ASP A 4 21.42 -43.65 -31.93
CA ASP A 4 20.42 -43.87 -32.97
C ASP A 4 20.75 -43.07 -34.23
N LEU A 5 21.17 -41.81 -34.05
CA LEU A 5 21.63 -40.95 -35.15
C LEU A 5 22.87 -41.52 -35.84
N VAL A 6 23.80 -42.10 -35.08
CA VAL A 6 25.03 -42.70 -35.63
C VAL A 6 24.77 -44.01 -36.36
N ARG A 7 23.78 -44.81 -35.94
CA ARG A 7 23.50 -46.14 -36.51
C ARG A 7 22.42 -46.15 -37.60
N HIS A 8 21.40 -45.30 -37.47
CA HIS A 8 20.21 -45.33 -38.32
C HIS A 8 19.96 -44.00 -39.06
N GLY A 9 20.70 -42.94 -38.74
CA GLY A 9 20.54 -41.61 -39.35
C GLY A 9 19.32 -40.82 -38.86
N HIS A 10 18.46 -41.42 -38.06
CA HIS A 10 17.26 -40.82 -37.46
C HIS A 10 17.03 -41.37 -36.04
N VAL A 11 16.22 -40.67 -35.25
CA VAL A 11 15.82 -41.06 -33.89
C VAL A 11 14.64 -42.03 -33.97
N ASP A 12 14.65 -43.06 -33.11
CA ASP A 12 13.51 -43.98 -32.98
C ASP A 12 12.26 -43.24 -32.48
N GLU A 13 11.24 -43.17 -33.33
CA GLU A 13 10.00 -42.48 -33.02
C GLU A 13 9.18 -43.18 -31.92
N ASN A 14 9.34 -44.49 -31.73
CA ASN A 14 8.68 -45.19 -30.62
C ASN A 14 9.26 -44.75 -29.27
N TYR A 15 10.58 -44.56 -29.23
CA TYR A 15 11.26 -44.02 -28.06
C TYR A 15 10.82 -42.58 -27.78
N MET A 16 10.78 -41.73 -28.81
CA MET A 16 10.27 -40.36 -28.68
C MET A 16 8.81 -40.35 -28.19
N ALA A 17 7.95 -41.21 -28.75
CA ALA A 17 6.55 -41.33 -28.36
C ALA A 17 6.38 -41.70 -26.88
N GLU A 18 7.23 -42.58 -26.36
CA GLU A 18 7.21 -42.95 -24.94
C GLU A 18 7.61 -41.78 -24.04
N GLN A 19 8.68 -41.06 -24.41
CA GLN A 19 9.19 -39.94 -23.62
C GLN A 19 8.21 -38.76 -23.61
N VAL A 20 7.64 -38.43 -24.75
CA VAL A 20 6.61 -37.39 -24.89
C VAL A 20 5.37 -37.75 -24.06
N ARG A 21 4.92 -39.01 -24.10
CA ARG A 21 3.77 -39.49 -23.32
C ARG A 21 3.98 -39.40 -21.81
N ARG A 22 5.20 -39.64 -21.33
CA ARG A 22 5.53 -39.53 -19.88
C ARG A 22 5.48 -38.08 -19.39
N ALA A 23 5.82 -37.13 -20.24
CA ALA A 23 5.78 -35.71 -19.90
C ALA A 23 4.38 -35.09 -20.10
N ASP A 24 3.52 -35.74 -20.88
CA ASP A 24 2.13 -35.32 -21.15
C ASP A 24 1.16 -35.62 -19.99
N THR A 25 1.41 -34.99 -18.85
CA THR A 25 0.46 -34.93 -17.75
C THR A 25 0.61 -33.61 -17.02
N THR A 26 -0.51 -32.99 -16.69
CA THR A 26 -0.58 -31.74 -15.94
C THR A 26 -0.62 -31.94 -14.43
N ASP A 27 -0.48 -33.18 -13.94
CA ASP A 27 -0.58 -33.50 -12.51
C ASP A 27 0.75 -33.35 -11.78
N GLY A 28 0.77 -32.59 -10.70
CA GLY A 28 1.98 -32.41 -9.88
C GLY A 28 2.07 -31.00 -9.31
N ASP A 29 3.18 -30.71 -8.65
CA ASP A 29 3.51 -29.38 -8.17
C ASP A 29 4.29 -28.58 -9.23
N ILE A 30 4.66 -27.34 -8.89
CA ILE A 30 5.40 -26.42 -9.78
C ILE A 30 6.71 -27.04 -10.25
N ASP A 31 7.43 -27.75 -9.36
CA ASP A 31 8.71 -28.34 -9.69
C ASP A 31 8.54 -29.52 -10.65
N THR A 32 7.51 -30.35 -10.44
CA THR A 32 7.12 -31.44 -11.33
C THR A 32 6.77 -30.94 -12.74
N LEU A 33 5.97 -29.87 -12.84
CA LEU A 33 5.60 -29.28 -14.14
C LEU A 33 6.79 -28.63 -14.83
N SER A 34 7.61 -27.89 -14.08
CA SER A 34 8.81 -27.24 -14.62
C SER A 34 9.78 -28.27 -15.21
N HIS A 35 9.94 -29.41 -14.53
CA HIS A 35 10.76 -30.51 -15.02
C HIS A 35 10.19 -31.11 -16.32
N ARG A 36 8.87 -31.32 -16.40
CA ARG A 36 8.23 -31.85 -17.61
C ARG A 36 8.32 -30.89 -18.79
N ILE A 37 8.19 -29.58 -18.57
CA ILE A 37 8.40 -28.55 -19.60
C ILE A 37 9.84 -28.63 -20.13
N ALA A 38 10.84 -28.76 -19.25
CA ALA A 38 12.22 -28.91 -19.66
C ALA A 38 12.46 -30.19 -20.50
N GLN A 39 11.82 -31.29 -20.13
CA GLN A 39 11.84 -32.54 -20.90
C GLN A 39 11.20 -32.35 -22.29
N ILE A 40 10.02 -31.76 -22.37
CA ILE A 40 9.32 -31.51 -23.64
C ILE A 40 10.12 -30.58 -24.56
N ARG A 41 10.76 -29.52 -24.03
CA ARG A 41 11.63 -28.64 -24.83
C ARG A 41 12.78 -29.36 -25.51
N THR A 42 13.31 -30.42 -24.88
CA THR A 42 14.33 -31.28 -25.51
C THR A 42 13.76 -31.99 -26.74
N TRP A 43 12.52 -32.47 -26.65
CA TRP A 43 11.82 -33.14 -27.75
C TRP A 43 11.35 -32.17 -28.83
N THR A 44 10.91 -30.97 -28.46
CA THR A 44 10.63 -29.86 -29.39
C THR A 44 11.89 -29.50 -30.19
N PHE A 45 13.07 -29.49 -29.55
CA PHE A 45 14.31 -29.28 -30.27
C PHE A 45 14.60 -30.41 -31.27
N VAL A 46 14.45 -31.67 -30.86
CA VAL A 46 14.64 -32.84 -31.75
C VAL A 46 13.68 -32.80 -32.94
N SER A 47 12.41 -32.45 -32.72
CA SER A 47 11.40 -32.35 -33.81
C SER A 47 11.68 -31.21 -34.79
N ASN A 48 12.41 -30.17 -34.38
CA ASN A 48 12.81 -29.09 -35.26
C ASN A 48 14.12 -29.36 -36.04
N ARG A 49 14.77 -30.52 -35.87
CA ARG A 49 15.98 -30.88 -36.62
C ARG A 49 15.65 -31.64 -37.91
N PRO A 50 15.99 -31.08 -39.10
CA PRO A 50 15.73 -31.74 -40.38
C PRO A 50 16.41 -33.10 -40.48
N GLY A 51 15.66 -34.10 -40.95
CA GLY A 51 16.17 -35.45 -41.23
C GLY A 51 16.37 -36.34 -40.00
N TRP A 52 16.03 -35.88 -38.80
CA TRP A 52 16.17 -36.67 -37.57
C TRP A 52 14.95 -37.52 -37.23
N LEU A 53 13.80 -37.26 -37.86
CA LEU A 53 12.54 -37.99 -37.66
C LEU A 53 11.92 -38.30 -39.03
N ALA A 54 11.11 -39.35 -39.09
CA ALA A 54 10.38 -39.74 -40.30
C ALA A 54 9.16 -38.84 -40.51
N ASP A 55 8.42 -38.51 -39.43
CA ASP A 55 7.29 -37.58 -39.47
C ASP A 55 7.54 -36.32 -38.62
N GLN A 56 8.37 -35.43 -39.16
CA GLN A 56 8.84 -34.25 -38.46
C GLN A 56 7.71 -33.27 -38.09
N LEU A 57 6.74 -33.07 -38.98
CA LEU A 57 5.66 -32.10 -38.78
C LEU A 57 4.71 -32.56 -37.67
N HIS A 58 4.34 -33.84 -37.67
CA HIS A 58 3.53 -34.42 -36.60
C HIS A 58 4.16 -34.19 -35.21
N TRP A 59 5.46 -34.46 -35.10
CA TRP A 59 6.17 -34.33 -33.81
C TRP A 59 6.36 -32.88 -33.38
N GLN A 60 6.48 -31.93 -34.31
CA GLN A 60 6.51 -30.50 -33.99
C GLN A 60 5.18 -30.03 -33.39
N GLU A 61 4.07 -30.35 -34.04
CA GLU A 61 2.73 -29.98 -33.57
C GLU A 61 2.46 -30.60 -32.20
N LYS A 62 2.72 -31.90 -32.06
CA LYS A 62 2.45 -32.64 -30.82
C LYS A 62 3.27 -32.15 -29.62
N THR A 63 4.56 -31.87 -29.82
CA THR A 63 5.41 -31.35 -28.73
C THR A 63 5.00 -29.95 -28.31
N ARG A 64 4.58 -29.11 -29.26
CA ARG A 64 4.06 -27.76 -29.00
C ARG A 64 2.76 -27.78 -28.20
N GLU A 65 1.78 -28.58 -28.61
CA GLU A 65 0.50 -28.71 -27.89
C GLU A 65 0.68 -29.14 -26.43
N ILE A 66 1.63 -30.03 -26.17
CA ILE A 66 1.95 -30.49 -24.81
C ILE A 66 2.66 -29.38 -24.03
N GLU A 67 3.60 -28.66 -24.63
CA GLU A 67 4.28 -27.53 -24.00
C GLU A 67 3.30 -26.43 -23.59
N ASP A 68 2.32 -26.11 -24.45
CA ASP A 68 1.28 -25.12 -24.17
C ASP A 68 0.41 -25.55 -22.97
N ARG A 69 -0.11 -26.80 -22.96
CA ARG A 69 -0.91 -27.32 -21.83
C ARG A 69 -0.14 -27.36 -20.52
N LEU A 70 1.13 -27.76 -20.54
CA LEU A 70 1.99 -27.78 -19.35
C LEU A 70 2.26 -26.36 -18.83
N SER A 71 2.47 -25.41 -19.74
CA SER A 71 2.70 -24.00 -19.42
C SER A 71 1.47 -23.35 -18.78
N ASP A 72 0.27 -23.63 -19.31
CA ASP A 72 -0.99 -23.17 -18.72
C ASP A 72 -1.21 -23.75 -17.33
N ALA A 73 -1.00 -25.05 -17.15
CA ALA A 73 -1.14 -25.72 -15.86
C ALA A 73 -0.11 -25.24 -14.82
N LEU A 74 1.08 -24.85 -15.26
CA LEU A 74 2.09 -24.20 -14.41
C LEU A 74 1.65 -22.79 -14.02
N HIS A 75 1.15 -22.01 -14.98
CA HIS A 75 0.67 -20.65 -14.75
C HIS A 75 -0.50 -20.61 -13.76
N GLU A 76 -1.47 -21.51 -13.90
CA GLU A 76 -2.60 -21.64 -12.98
C GLU A 76 -2.12 -21.93 -11.54
N ARG A 77 -1.12 -22.81 -11.37
CA ARG A 77 -0.56 -23.14 -10.06
C ARG A 77 0.29 -22.03 -9.46
N LEU A 78 1.03 -21.28 -10.27
CA LEU A 78 1.74 -20.09 -9.82
C LEU A 78 0.74 -19.06 -9.28
N THR A 79 -0.33 -18.79 -10.03
CA THR A 79 -1.41 -17.88 -9.61
C THR A 79 -2.10 -18.37 -8.33
N LYS A 80 -2.45 -19.66 -8.24
CA LYS A 80 -3.04 -20.25 -7.03
C LYS A 80 -2.10 -20.20 -5.81
N ARG A 81 -0.80 -20.46 -5.97
CA ARG A 81 0.18 -20.44 -4.87
C ARG A 81 0.42 -19.03 -4.30
N PHE A 82 0.27 -17.98 -5.10
CA PHE A 82 0.29 -16.59 -4.61
C PHE A 82 -0.94 -16.25 -3.75
N VAL A 83 -2.07 -16.92 -3.99
CA VAL A 83 -3.30 -16.77 -3.22
C VAL A 83 -3.28 -17.67 -1.97
N ASP A 84 -2.89 -18.94 -2.10
CA ASP A 84 -2.90 -19.93 -1.00
C ASP A 84 -1.84 -19.68 0.09
N ARG A 85 -0.71 -19.03 -0.25
CA ARG A 85 0.28 -18.63 0.77
C ARG A 85 -0.26 -17.51 1.67
N ARG A 86 -1.20 -16.70 1.18
CA ARG A 86 -1.89 -15.65 1.96
C ARG A 86 -2.90 -16.25 2.95
N THR A 87 -3.60 -17.32 2.56
CA THR A 87 -4.69 -17.90 3.36
C THR A 87 -4.22 -18.95 4.40
N SER A 88 -3.16 -19.71 4.10
CA SER A 88 -2.75 -20.85 4.95
C SER A 88 -1.99 -20.47 6.22
N VAL A 89 -1.22 -19.39 6.21
CA VAL A 89 -0.47 -18.91 7.39
C VAL A 89 -1.39 -18.19 8.37
N LEU A 90 -2.36 -17.43 7.86
CA LEU A 90 -3.33 -16.70 8.67
C LEU A 90 -4.29 -17.66 9.40
N MET A 91 -4.82 -18.66 8.69
CA MET A 91 -5.72 -19.68 9.26
C MET A 91 -5.05 -20.57 10.31
N ARG A 92 -3.75 -20.83 10.17
CA ARG A 92 -3.00 -21.63 11.15
C ARG A 92 -2.86 -20.92 12.50
N ARG A 93 -2.72 -19.59 12.50
CA ARG A 93 -2.51 -18.81 13.74
C ARG A 93 -3.78 -18.19 14.33
N LEU A 94 -4.85 -18.05 13.53
CA LEU A 94 -6.19 -17.77 14.06
C LEU A 94 -6.69 -18.90 14.99
N ARG A 95 -6.24 -20.15 14.75
CA ARG A 95 -6.46 -21.29 15.67
C ARG A 95 -5.62 -21.22 16.95
N GLU A 96 -4.54 -20.45 16.96
CA GLU A 96 -3.58 -20.33 18.08
C GLU A 96 -3.85 -19.09 18.97
N ASN A 97 -4.96 -18.36 18.80
CA ASN A 97 -5.29 -17.14 19.57
C ASN A 97 -4.20 -16.05 19.56
N THR A 98 -3.31 -16.06 18.56
CA THR A 98 -2.26 -15.06 18.42
C THR A 98 -2.79 -13.94 17.51
N MET A 99 -2.96 -12.73 18.04
CA MET A 99 -3.38 -11.58 17.22
C MET A 99 -2.31 -11.25 16.18
N PRO A 100 -2.67 -10.92 14.93
CA PRO A 100 -1.71 -10.53 13.90
C PRO A 100 -0.92 -9.28 14.35
N GLU A 101 0.39 -9.26 14.10
CA GLU A 101 1.22 -8.08 14.34
C GLU A 101 1.19 -7.16 13.12
N ALA A 102 0.99 -5.87 13.39
CA ALA A 102 0.98 -4.83 12.36
C ALA A 102 2.19 -3.90 12.56
N GLU A 103 2.88 -3.62 11.47
CA GLU A 103 4.05 -2.76 11.42
C GLU A 103 3.71 -1.49 10.65
N ILE A 104 4.13 -0.34 11.17
CA ILE A 104 3.94 0.96 10.52
C ILE A 104 5.31 1.54 10.21
N SER A 105 5.60 1.77 8.93
CA SER A 105 6.87 2.35 8.51
C SER A 105 6.95 3.84 8.85
N PRO A 106 8.16 4.44 8.91
CA PRO A 106 8.32 5.87 9.05
C PRO A 106 7.66 6.69 7.93
N THR A 107 7.51 6.10 6.74
CA THR A 107 6.82 6.73 5.59
C THR A 107 5.30 6.70 5.71
N GLY A 108 4.76 6.02 6.73
CA GLY A 108 3.33 5.86 6.95
C GLY A 108 2.73 4.61 6.26
N THR A 109 3.55 3.76 5.66
CA THR A 109 3.07 2.50 5.08
C THR A 109 2.68 1.54 6.20
N VAL A 110 1.47 1.01 6.16
CA VAL A 110 0.97 0.06 7.16
C VAL A 110 0.99 -1.35 6.57
N LEU A 111 1.66 -2.25 7.27
CA LEU A 111 1.81 -3.65 6.94
C LEU A 111 1.16 -4.49 8.04
N VAL A 112 0.47 -5.57 7.67
CA VAL A 112 0.03 -6.61 8.63
C VAL A 112 0.63 -7.92 8.17
N GLU A 113 1.47 -8.54 9.00
CA GLU A 113 2.18 -9.78 8.65
C GLU A 113 2.92 -9.69 7.29
N GLY A 114 3.57 -8.55 7.02
CA GLY A 114 4.28 -8.27 5.77
C GLY A 114 3.40 -7.92 4.56
N HIS A 115 2.08 -7.79 4.73
CA HIS A 115 1.15 -7.43 3.66
C HIS A 115 0.75 -5.96 3.73
N HIS A 116 0.79 -5.25 2.60
CA HIS A 116 0.29 -3.88 2.51
C HIS A 116 -1.20 -3.81 2.77
N VAL A 117 -1.58 -2.99 3.76
CA VAL A 117 -3.00 -2.79 4.13
C VAL A 117 -3.46 -1.36 3.96
N GLY A 118 -2.56 -0.41 3.80
CA GLY A 118 -2.89 0.99 3.60
C GLY A 118 -1.77 1.94 4.02
N GLU A 119 -2.12 3.22 4.03
CA GLU A 119 -1.18 4.31 4.32
C GLU A 119 -1.72 5.27 5.38
N LEU A 120 -0.80 5.83 6.16
CA LEU A 120 -1.03 6.73 7.27
C LEU A 120 -0.50 8.12 6.95
N GLN A 121 -1.39 9.05 6.62
CA GLN A 121 -1.06 10.45 6.38
C GLN A 121 -1.56 11.31 7.54
N GLY A 122 -0.62 11.94 8.26
CA GLY A 122 -0.97 12.71 9.45
C GLY A 122 -1.63 11.82 10.50
N PHE A 123 -2.88 12.10 10.85
CA PHE A 123 -3.69 11.27 11.75
C PHE A 123 -4.83 10.53 11.05
N ARG A 124 -4.71 10.29 9.74
CA ARG A 124 -5.69 9.54 8.94
C ARG A 124 -5.08 8.33 8.28
N PHE A 125 -5.79 7.22 8.33
CA PHE A 125 -5.45 5.97 7.69
C PHE A 125 -6.33 5.76 6.45
N THR A 126 -5.71 5.45 5.33
CA THR A 126 -6.41 5.08 4.10
C THR A 126 -6.12 3.61 3.81
N ALA A 127 -7.14 2.76 3.93
CA ALA A 127 -7.01 1.35 3.64
C ALA A 127 -6.84 1.09 2.13
N ASP A 128 -6.02 0.11 1.79
CA ASP A 128 -5.86 -0.38 0.42
C ASP A 128 -7.06 -1.29 0.06
N GLN A 129 -7.74 -0.98 -1.04
CA GLN A 129 -8.91 -1.73 -1.51
C GLN A 129 -8.55 -3.15 -2.00
N SER A 130 -7.28 -3.38 -2.35
CA SER A 130 -6.79 -4.68 -2.80
C SER A 130 -6.60 -5.70 -1.65
N ALA A 131 -6.69 -5.26 -0.39
CA ALA A 131 -6.63 -6.12 0.80
C ALA A 131 -7.96 -6.86 1.11
N GLY A 132 -8.87 -6.96 0.13
CA GLY A 132 -10.15 -7.67 0.25
C GLY A 132 -10.00 -9.19 0.11
N GLY A 133 -10.47 -9.93 1.12
CA GLY A 133 -10.49 -11.40 1.16
C GLY A 133 -11.25 -11.90 2.39
N GLU A 134 -11.36 -13.22 2.58
CA GLU A 134 -12.02 -13.83 3.74
C GLU A 134 -11.45 -13.32 5.09
N ASP A 135 -10.19 -12.91 5.08
CA ASP A 135 -9.44 -12.44 6.25
C ASP A 135 -9.47 -10.92 6.47
N ALA A 136 -10.15 -10.16 5.60
CA ALA A 136 -10.14 -8.70 5.64
C ALA A 136 -10.58 -8.12 7.00
N LYS A 137 -11.47 -8.82 7.72
CA LYS A 137 -11.94 -8.40 9.05
C LYS A 137 -10.84 -8.52 10.11
N ALA A 138 -10.08 -9.62 10.11
CA ALA A 138 -9.00 -9.85 11.05
C ALA A 138 -7.84 -8.87 10.81
N VAL A 139 -7.45 -8.72 9.54
CA VAL A 139 -6.43 -7.76 9.11
C VAL A 139 -6.80 -6.32 9.50
N ARG A 140 -8.04 -5.90 9.24
CA ARG A 140 -8.52 -4.57 9.64
C ARG A 140 -8.47 -4.38 11.15
N THR A 141 -8.83 -5.40 11.93
CA THR A 141 -8.80 -5.31 13.40
C THR A 141 -7.38 -5.16 13.94
N ALA A 142 -6.42 -5.92 13.38
CA ALA A 142 -5.01 -5.81 13.72
C ALA A 142 -4.44 -4.42 13.37
N ALA A 143 -4.72 -3.93 12.15
CA ALA A 143 -4.32 -2.59 11.72
C ALA A 143 -4.90 -1.52 12.66
N GLN A 144 -6.19 -1.59 12.98
CA GLN A 144 -6.85 -0.63 13.88
C GLN A 144 -6.22 -0.56 15.28
N LYS A 145 -5.83 -1.71 15.84
CA LYS A 145 -5.16 -1.76 17.13
C LYS A 145 -3.76 -1.11 17.09
N ALA A 146 -2.99 -1.36 16.03
CA ALA A 146 -1.67 -0.75 15.88
C ALA A 146 -1.74 0.76 15.58
N LEU A 147 -2.75 1.20 14.82
CA LEU A 147 -2.99 2.61 14.53
C LEU A 147 -3.21 3.44 15.80
N ALA A 148 -3.92 2.90 16.81
CA ALA A 148 -4.12 3.59 18.07
C ALA A 148 -2.78 3.89 18.79
N ALA A 149 -1.90 2.89 18.89
CA ALA A 149 -0.58 3.07 19.50
C ALA A 149 0.33 4.02 18.71
N GLU A 150 0.29 3.94 17.38
CA GLU A 150 1.05 4.86 16.52
C GLU A 150 0.50 6.30 16.60
N PHE A 151 -0.81 6.49 16.70
CA PHE A 151 -1.38 7.83 16.88
C PHE A 151 -0.97 8.48 18.19
N GLU A 152 -0.88 7.73 19.29
CA GLU A 152 -0.31 8.23 20.55
C GLU A 152 1.15 8.68 20.35
N ALA A 153 2.01 7.82 19.80
CA ALA A 153 3.41 8.15 19.56
C ALA A 153 3.58 9.33 18.60
N ARG A 154 2.75 9.41 17.55
CA ARG A 154 2.74 10.49 16.57
C ARG A 154 2.21 11.79 17.17
N ALA A 155 1.23 11.74 18.09
CA ALA A 155 0.74 12.89 18.83
C ALA A 155 1.83 13.51 19.72
N GLU A 156 2.64 12.69 20.41
CA GLU A 156 3.78 13.20 21.19
C GLU A 156 4.81 13.90 20.30
N ARG A 157 5.19 13.28 19.17
CA ARG A 157 6.13 13.87 18.21
C ARG A 157 5.59 15.18 17.64
N PHE A 158 4.31 15.20 17.26
CA PHE A 158 3.67 16.41 16.77
C PHE A 158 3.65 17.50 17.85
N ALA A 159 3.26 17.18 19.09
CA ALA A 159 3.22 18.11 20.20
C ALA A 159 4.58 18.75 20.51
N ALA A 160 5.67 18.01 20.28
CA ALA A 160 7.05 18.46 20.47
C ALA A 160 7.70 19.10 19.22
N CYS A 161 7.05 19.08 18.05
CA CYS A 161 7.67 19.55 16.80
C CYS A 161 7.94 21.06 16.79
N ALA A 162 8.96 21.48 16.03
CA ALA A 162 9.28 22.88 15.86
C ALA A 162 8.29 23.56 14.90
N ASN A 163 8.17 24.89 14.97
CA ASN A 163 7.33 25.63 14.02
C ASN A 163 7.77 25.44 12.56
N GLY A 164 9.05 25.17 12.31
CA GLY A 164 9.57 24.91 10.96
C GLY A 164 9.07 23.62 10.32
N ASP A 165 8.56 22.67 11.12
CA ASP A 165 7.97 21.42 10.61
C ASP A 165 6.50 21.60 10.19
N LEU A 166 5.91 22.75 10.53
CA LEU A 166 4.51 23.08 10.30
C LEU A 166 4.37 24.11 9.20
N ALA A 167 3.36 23.93 8.34
CA ALA A 167 3.03 24.88 7.30
C ALA A 167 1.51 25.08 7.25
N LEU A 168 1.08 26.34 7.19
CA LEU A 168 -0.31 26.70 6.89
C LEU A 168 -0.39 27.10 5.41
N GLY A 169 -1.10 26.31 4.61
CA GLY A 169 -1.30 26.60 3.20
C GLY A 169 -2.33 27.70 2.96
N SER A 170 -2.29 28.31 1.77
CA SER A 170 -3.32 29.26 1.31
C SER A 170 -4.68 28.59 1.08
N ASP A 171 -4.71 27.25 0.98
CA ASP A 171 -5.90 26.40 1.01
C ASP A 171 -6.52 26.29 2.42
N GLY A 172 -5.94 26.94 3.43
CA GLY A 172 -6.37 26.85 4.82
C GLY A 172 -6.04 25.51 5.47
N VAL A 173 -5.19 24.68 4.84
CA VAL A 173 -4.80 23.38 5.39
C VAL A 173 -3.52 23.51 6.20
N LEU A 174 -3.57 23.04 7.45
CA LEU A 174 -2.40 22.87 8.29
C LEU A 174 -1.72 21.54 7.97
N ARG A 175 -0.42 21.61 7.68
CA ARG A 175 0.42 20.46 7.33
C ARG A 175 1.58 20.30 8.29
N TRP A 176 1.96 19.06 8.55
CA TRP A 176 3.16 18.69 9.30
C TRP A 176 4.03 17.80 8.42
N ILE A 177 5.23 18.28 8.08
CA ILE A 177 6.16 17.61 7.16
C ILE A 177 5.42 17.17 5.87
N GLY A 178 4.61 18.08 5.32
CA GLY A 178 3.79 17.86 4.12
C GLY A 178 2.44 17.15 4.34
N ALA A 179 2.27 16.36 5.40
CA ALA A 179 1.03 15.63 5.66
C ALA A 179 -0.07 16.53 6.23
N PRO A 180 -1.32 16.46 5.74
CA PRO A 180 -2.42 17.28 6.27
C PRO A 180 -2.86 16.82 7.67
N ILE A 181 -2.98 17.77 8.60
CA ILE A 181 -3.33 17.53 10.02
C ILE A 181 -4.64 18.25 10.41
N GLY A 182 -4.96 19.36 9.76
CA GLY A 182 -6.15 20.13 10.08
C GLY A 182 -6.51 21.13 8.99
N THR A 183 -7.67 21.74 9.12
CA THR A 183 -8.12 22.83 8.24
C THR A 183 -8.69 23.96 9.08
N LEU A 184 -8.45 25.19 8.64
CA LEU A 184 -9.05 26.38 9.23
C LEU A 184 -10.46 26.56 8.72
N VAL A 185 -11.37 26.84 9.65
CA VAL A 185 -12.74 27.25 9.35
C VAL A 185 -13.02 28.59 10.02
N ALA A 186 -14.07 29.26 9.55
CA ALA A 186 -14.53 30.51 10.18
C ALA A 186 -14.77 30.29 11.69
N GLY A 187 -14.13 31.13 12.49
CA GLY A 187 -14.38 31.25 13.92
C GLY A 187 -15.35 32.38 14.21
N ASP A 188 -15.49 32.72 15.49
CA ASP A 188 -16.43 33.75 15.95
C ASP A 188 -15.87 35.17 15.78
N GLU A 189 -14.55 35.30 15.60
CA GLU A 189 -13.87 36.57 15.37
C GLU A 189 -12.98 36.46 14.11
N ALA A 190 -12.91 37.53 13.30
CA ALA A 190 -12.17 37.53 12.03
C ALA A 190 -10.71 37.04 12.17
N LEU A 191 -10.00 37.51 13.21
CA LEU A 191 -8.60 37.16 13.48
C LEU A 191 -8.45 35.93 14.41
N LYS A 192 -9.51 35.14 14.63
CA LYS A 192 -9.46 33.90 15.41
C LYS A 192 -10.19 32.78 14.67
N PRO A 193 -9.61 32.25 13.57
CA PRO A 193 -10.18 31.09 12.90
C PRO A 193 -10.17 29.89 13.83
N ARG A 194 -11.13 29.00 13.64
CA ARG A 194 -11.19 27.73 14.36
C ARG A 194 -10.40 26.68 13.58
N LEU A 195 -9.62 25.87 14.27
CA LEU A 195 -8.95 24.72 13.68
C LEU A 195 -9.84 23.47 13.80
N VAL A 196 -10.05 22.77 12.70
CA VAL A 196 -10.67 21.44 12.67
C VAL A 196 -9.61 20.40 12.34
N LEU A 197 -9.37 19.44 13.24
CA LEU A 197 -8.41 18.37 13.02
C LEU A 197 -8.92 17.37 11.98
N LEU A 198 -8.03 16.98 11.06
CA LEU A 198 -8.22 15.90 10.11
C LEU A 198 -7.60 14.64 10.70
N ALA A 199 -8.38 13.93 11.51
CA ALA A 199 -7.93 12.74 12.23
C ALA A 199 -9.04 11.67 12.27
N ASP A 200 -8.63 10.40 12.26
CA ASP A 200 -9.54 9.28 12.41
C ASP A 200 -9.95 9.08 13.89
N GLU A 201 -10.95 8.24 14.10
CA GLU A 201 -11.58 8.01 15.40
C GLU A 201 -10.64 7.42 16.45
N GLN A 202 -9.50 6.84 16.05
CA GLN A 202 -8.54 6.26 16.98
C GLN A 202 -7.71 7.34 17.69
N LEU A 203 -7.64 8.57 17.17
CA LEU A 203 -7.02 9.70 17.86
C LEU A 203 -8.02 10.29 18.88
N THR A 204 -7.88 9.86 20.13
CA THR A 204 -8.82 10.21 21.22
C THR A 204 -8.10 10.74 22.46
N GLY A 205 -8.89 11.28 23.39
CA GLY A 205 -8.43 11.63 24.73
C GLY A 205 -7.19 12.55 24.74
N PRO A 206 -6.23 12.30 25.65
CA PRO A 206 -5.06 13.17 25.83
C PRO A 206 -4.22 13.36 24.56
N ALA A 207 -4.09 12.35 23.70
CA ALA A 207 -3.36 12.49 22.44
C ALA A 207 -4.02 13.49 21.51
N ARG A 208 -5.36 13.42 21.37
CA ARG A 208 -6.12 14.38 20.56
C ARG A 208 -5.96 15.80 21.08
N ASP A 209 -6.04 15.98 22.40
CA ASP A 209 -5.91 17.29 23.04
C ASP A 209 -4.52 17.90 22.82
N LYS A 210 -3.46 17.08 22.89
CA LYS A 210 -2.09 17.50 22.58
C LYS A 210 -1.94 17.98 21.14
N VAL A 211 -2.52 17.24 20.19
CA VAL A 211 -2.50 17.62 18.77
C VAL A 211 -3.26 18.93 18.55
N ALA A 212 -4.47 19.06 19.11
CA ALA A 212 -5.27 20.27 19.02
C ALA A 212 -4.51 21.49 19.58
N ALA A 213 -4.02 21.39 20.83
CA ALA A 213 -3.32 22.49 21.50
C ALA A 213 -2.03 22.91 20.77
N ARG A 214 -1.28 21.95 20.20
CA ARG A 214 -0.06 22.28 19.44
C ARG A 214 -0.39 22.97 18.12
N ALA A 215 -1.42 22.49 17.43
CA ALA A 215 -1.84 23.01 16.15
C ALA A 215 -2.44 24.42 16.28
N GLU A 216 -3.31 24.65 17.26
CA GLU A 216 -3.86 25.97 17.59
C GLU A 216 -2.76 26.96 17.96
N ARG A 217 -1.78 26.55 18.77
CA ARG A 217 -0.63 27.39 19.11
C ARG A 217 0.15 27.86 17.89
N PHE A 218 0.33 26.99 16.88
CA PHE A 218 1.00 27.37 15.64
C PHE A 218 0.15 28.35 14.82
N VAL A 219 -1.15 28.09 14.70
CA VAL A 219 -2.07 28.98 13.98
C VAL A 219 -2.10 30.37 14.61
N ASN A 220 -2.22 30.45 15.94
CA ASN A 220 -2.17 31.72 16.67
C ASN A 220 -0.84 32.43 16.45
N PHE A 221 0.29 31.72 16.53
CA PHE A 221 1.61 32.28 16.24
C PHE A 221 1.70 32.86 14.82
N GLN A 222 1.15 32.18 13.82
CA GLN A 222 1.14 32.67 12.42
C GLN A 222 0.29 33.94 12.30
N ILE A 223 -0.90 33.97 12.89
CA ILE A 223 -1.79 35.14 12.88
C ILE A 223 -1.13 36.32 13.58
N GLU A 224 -0.61 36.11 14.80
CA GLU A 224 0.06 37.16 15.57
C GLU A 224 1.31 37.69 14.90
N SER A 225 2.00 36.86 14.11
CA SER A 225 3.22 37.27 13.40
C SER A 225 2.91 38.00 12.09
N LEU A 226 2.01 37.46 11.26
CA LEU A 226 1.73 37.97 9.92
C LEU A 226 0.69 39.10 9.92
N LEU A 227 -0.30 39.01 10.80
CA LEU A 227 -1.41 39.97 10.91
C LEU A 227 -1.26 40.87 12.14
N LYS A 228 -0.03 41.00 12.67
CA LYS A 228 0.28 41.82 13.84
C LYS A 228 -0.37 43.21 13.82
N PRO A 229 -0.32 43.99 12.71
CA PRO A 229 -0.93 45.31 12.68
C PRO A 229 -2.45 45.28 12.91
N LEU A 230 -3.15 44.28 12.38
CA LEU A 230 -4.59 44.12 12.56
C LEU A 230 -4.92 43.65 13.98
N VAL A 231 -4.09 42.77 14.55
CA VAL A 231 -4.22 42.34 15.95
C VAL A 231 -4.01 43.51 16.91
N ASP A 232 -2.95 44.31 16.70
CA ASP A 232 -2.66 45.49 17.51
C ASP A 232 -3.78 46.55 17.36
N LEU A 233 -4.28 46.75 16.15
CA LEU A 233 -5.39 47.67 15.86
C LEU A 233 -6.69 47.26 16.57
N LYS A 234 -6.99 45.96 16.58
CA LYS A 234 -8.14 45.40 17.29
C LYS A 234 -8.05 45.60 18.81
N ASN A 235 -6.85 45.44 19.36
CA ASN A 235 -6.60 45.53 20.80
C ASN A 235 -6.31 46.98 21.28
N ALA A 236 -6.37 47.97 20.40
CA ALA A 236 -6.06 49.36 20.71
C ALA A 236 -7.19 50.03 21.49
N GLU A 237 -7.23 49.83 22.81
CA GLU A 237 -8.23 50.40 23.73
C GLU A 237 -8.27 51.94 23.71
N GLN A 238 -7.14 52.59 23.39
CA GLN A 238 -7.02 54.04 23.29
C GLN A 238 -7.80 54.65 22.11
N LEU A 239 -8.18 53.85 21.10
CA LEU A 239 -8.99 54.34 19.99
C LEU A 239 -10.43 54.55 20.46
N THR A 240 -11.00 55.72 20.18
CA THR A 240 -12.37 56.08 20.57
C THR A 240 -13.15 56.68 19.38
N GLY A 241 -14.47 56.68 19.49
CA GLY A 241 -15.36 57.28 18.48
C GLY A 241 -15.15 56.72 17.07
N ILE A 242 -15.03 57.62 16.09
CA ILE A 242 -14.88 57.28 14.66
C ILE A 242 -13.64 56.41 14.41
N ALA A 243 -12.53 56.67 15.10
CA ALA A 243 -11.29 55.90 14.92
C ALA A 243 -11.47 54.43 15.30
N ARG A 244 -12.26 54.13 16.34
CA ARG A 244 -12.62 52.76 16.72
C ARG A 244 -13.51 52.09 15.67
N GLY A 245 -14.44 52.84 15.06
CA GLY A 245 -15.29 52.34 13.97
C GLY A 245 -14.49 51.96 12.72
N ILE A 246 -13.52 52.80 12.33
CA ILE A 246 -12.62 52.51 11.20
C ILE A 246 -11.74 51.30 11.52
N ALA A 247 -11.16 51.24 12.72
CA ALA A 247 -10.37 50.09 13.17
C ALA A 247 -11.16 48.78 13.10
N PHE A 248 -12.43 48.80 13.55
CA PHE A 248 -13.31 47.65 13.46
C PHE A 248 -13.54 47.21 12.01
N GLN A 249 -13.83 48.14 11.10
CA GLN A 249 -14.03 47.82 9.67
C GLN A 249 -12.77 47.22 9.02
N LEU A 250 -11.59 47.80 9.30
CA LEU A 250 -10.32 47.27 8.78
C LEU A 250 -10.05 45.85 9.28
N VAL A 251 -10.35 45.56 10.55
CA VAL A 251 -10.18 44.22 11.12
C VAL A 251 -11.17 43.22 10.51
N GLU A 252 -12.43 43.61 10.36
CA GLU A 252 -13.49 42.75 9.78
C GLU A 252 -13.26 42.43 8.30
N HIS A 253 -12.56 43.32 7.57
CA HIS A 253 -12.27 43.15 6.15
C HIS A 253 -10.83 42.71 5.85
N PHE A 254 -10.02 42.43 6.87
CA PHE A 254 -8.62 42.02 6.77
C PHE A 254 -7.68 43.05 6.11
N GLY A 255 -8.04 44.34 6.16
CA GLY A 255 -7.30 45.45 5.55
C GLY A 255 -8.16 46.39 4.73
#